data_AF-A0A7C5K1B8-F1
#
_entry.id   AF-A0A7C5K1B8-F1
#
_cell.length_a   1.000
_cell.length_b   1.000
_cell.length_c   1.000
_cell.angle_alpha   90.00
_cell.angle_beta   90.00
_cell.angle_gamma   90.00
#
_symmetry.space_group_name_H-M   'P 1'
#
loop_
_entity.id
_entity.type
_entity.pdbx_description
1 polymer ?
#
loop_
_entity_poly.entity_id
_entity_poly.type
_entity_poly.pdbx_seq_one_letter_code
_entity_poly.pdbx_strand_id
1 'polypeptide(L)'
;MDEKSEAQELSGVGLLLMAAESLKRSIEFTIRQLKAKKVKGEMKLRWSRALVRQVEALVKVVEALNRVGGKSGVELDLASYLAGLESQIPKRFVSREFTGIVRRVQARVSRRRR
;
A
#
# COMPACT_ATOMS: atom_id res chain seq x y z
N MET A 1 -11.28 -21.63 -26.03
CA MET A 1 -10.61 -20.86 -24.98
C MET A 1 -10.00 -19.67 -25.65
N ASP A 2 -10.44 -18.46 -25.29
CA ASP A 2 -10.15 -17.22 -26.01
C ASP A 2 -8.76 -16.68 -25.69
N GLU A 3 -7.83 -16.75 -26.65
CA GLU A 3 -6.50 -16.10 -26.57
C GLU A 3 -6.58 -14.58 -26.31
N LYS A 4 -7.72 -13.93 -26.65
CA LYS A 4 -7.98 -12.53 -26.34
C LYS A 4 -8.14 -12.26 -24.84
N SER A 5 -8.67 -13.21 -24.08
CA SER A 5 -8.88 -13.06 -22.63
C SER A 5 -7.55 -13.14 -21.87
N GLU A 6 -6.63 -14.03 -22.26
CA GLU A 6 -5.31 -14.13 -21.64
C GLU A 6 -4.44 -12.90 -21.90
N ALA A 7 -4.44 -12.37 -23.13
CA ALA A 7 -3.68 -11.15 -23.46
C ALA A 7 -4.21 -9.91 -22.70
N GLN A 8 -5.53 -9.82 -22.50
CA GLN A 8 -6.17 -8.72 -21.78
C GLN A 8 -5.97 -8.83 -20.25
N GLU A 9 -5.95 -10.05 -19.70
CA GLU A 9 -5.61 -10.29 -18.28
C GLU A 9 -4.13 -10.02 -17.99
N LEU A 10 -3.21 -10.41 -18.87
CA LEU A 10 -1.78 -10.10 -18.74
C LEU A 10 -1.51 -8.59 -18.80
N SER A 11 -2.27 -7.85 -19.61
CA SER A 11 -2.24 -6.38 -19.66
C SER A 11 -2.74 -5.75 -18.34
N GLY A 12 -3.84 -6.25 -17.79
CA GLY A 12 -4.42 -5.76 -16.54
C GLY A 12 -3.55 -6.02 -15.31
N VAL A 13 -3.01 -7.24 -15.18
CA VAL A 13 -2.09 -7.60 -14.09
C VAL A 13 -0.82 -6.76 -14.17
N GLY A 14 -0.24 -6.60 -15.37
CA GLY A 14 0.93 -5.74 -15.58
C GLY A 14 0.69 -4.29 -15.14
N LEU A 15 -0.47 -3.72 -15.50
CA LEU A 15 -0.85 -2.37 -15.08
C LEU A 15 -0.99 -2.25 -13.56
N LEU A 16 -1.62 -3.22 -12.91
CA LEU A 16 -1.79 -3.25 -11.46
C LEU A 16 -0.45 -3.38 -10.72
N LEU A 17 0.49 -4.18 -11.24
CA LEU A 17 1.85 -4.29 -10.70
C LEU A 17 2.60 -2.96 -10.80
N MET A 18 2.57 -2.30 -11.96
CA MET A 18 3.18 -0.98 -12.15
C MET A 18 2.53 0.08 -11.23
N ALA A 19 1.21 0.03 -11.05
CA ALA A 19 0.49 0.92 -10.14
C ALA A 19 0.92 0.69 -8.68
N ALA A 20 1.07 -0.57 -8.26
CA ALA A 20 1.54 -0.91 -6.92
C ALA A 20 2.97 -0.38 -6.68
N GLU A 21 3.90 -0.58 -7.61
CA GLU A 21 5.27 -0.06 -7.51
C GLU A 21 5.31 1.48 -7.46
N SER A 22 4.52 2.12 -8.31
CA SER A 22 4.43 3.58 -8.36
C SER A 22 3.89 4.15 -7.05
N LEU A 23 2.89 3.49 -6.46
CA LEU A 23 2.36 3.83 -5.13
C LEU A 23 3.41 3.62 -4.03
N LYS A 24 4.16 2.50 -4.04
CA LYS A 24 5.24 2.25 -3.08
C LYS A 24 6.28 3.39 -3.12
N ARG A 25 6.73 3.81 -4.32
CA ARG A 25 7.65 4.95 -4.50
C ARG A 25 7.05 6.27 -3.99
N SER A 26 5.77 6.51 -4.26
CA SER A 26 5.06 7.72 -3.80
C SER A 26 4.91 7.78 -2.27
N ILE A 27 4.68 6.64 -1.63
CA ILE A 27 4.63 6.49 -0.17
C ILE A 27 6.00 6.81 0.44
N GLU A 28 7.07 6.23 -0.09
CA GLU A 28 8.43 6.50 0.38
C GLU A 28 8.79 7.99 0.26
N PHE A 29 8.43 8.61 -0.86
CA PHE A 29 8.61 10.05 -1.03
C PHE A 29 7.87 10.85 0.05
N THR A 30 6.62 10.50 0.32
CA THR A 30 5.79 11.15 1.35
C THR A 30 6.41 11.00 2.73
N ILE A 31 6.95 9.83 3.07
CA ILE A 31 7.67 9.61 4.32
C ILE A 31 8.93 10.48 4.40
N ARG A 32 9.69 10.62 3.30
CA ARG A 32 10.84 11.55 3.25
C ARG A 32 10.40 12.99 3.51
N GLN A 33 9.28 13.43 2.94
CA GLN A 33 8.73 14.76 3.23
C GLN A 33 8.28 14.90 4.70
N LEU A 34 7.73 13.85 5.31
CA LEU A 34 7.39 13.81 6.74
C LEU A 34 8.62 13.82 7.66
N LYS A 35 9.78 13.36 7.19
CA LYS A 35 11.06 13.45 7.93
C LYS A 35 11.80 14.78 7.69
N ALA A 36 11.61 15.41 6.54
CA ALA A 36 12.35 16.61 6.15
C ALA A 36 12.12 17.81 7.09
N LYS A 37 13.18 18.41 7.65
CA LYS A 37 13.10 19.56 8.56
C LYS A 37 12.50 20.82 7.91
N LYS A 38 12.66 20.95 6.59
CA LYS A 38 12.14 22.08 5.79
C LYS A 38 10.61 22.10 5.70
N VAL A 39 9.96 20.94 5.80
CA VAL A 39 8.50 20.83 5.80
C VAL A 39 8.02 21.09 7.23
N LYS A 40 7.06 21.99 7.42
CA LYS A 40 6.61 22.40 8.77
C LYS A 40 5.08 22.50 8.85
N GLY A 41 4.59 22.46 10.09
CA GLY A 41 3.20 22.76 10.45
C GLY A 41 2.17 22.00 9.60
N GLU A 42 1.27 22.77 9.01
CA GLU A 42 0.15 22.26 8.20
C GLU A 42 0.59 21.39 7.03
N MET A 43 1.74 21.67 6.41
CA MET A 43 2.24 20.87 5.30
C MET A 43 2.56 19.42 5.74
N LYS A 44 3.06 19.22 6.98
CA LYS A 44 3.24 17.86 7.53
C LYS A 44 1.91 17.13 7.69
N LEU A 45 0.87 17.84 8.12
CA LEU A 45 -0.47 17.26 8.26
C LEU A 45 -1.04 16.86 6.89
N ARG A 46 -0.84 17.68 5.86
CA ARG A 46 -1.21 17.36 4.48
C ARG A 46 -0.49 16.11 3.98
N TRP A 47 0.82 16.00 4.21
CA TRP A 47 1.59 14.79 3.88
C TRP A 47 1.13 13.56 4.67
N SER A 48 0.78 13.70 5.95
CA SER A 48 0.25 12.59 6.76
C SER A 48 -1.10 12.10 6.22
N ARG A 49 -2.01 13.00 5.83
CA ARG A 49 -3.28 12.64 5.19
C ARG A 49 -3.08 12.01 3.80
N ALA A 50 -2.14 12.54 3.01
CA ALA A 50 -1.80 11.98 1.70
C ALA A 50 -1.26 10.55 1.84
N LEU A 51 -0.41 10.30 2.84
CA LEU A 51 0.13 8.97 3.14
C LEU A 51 -0.99 7.95 3.41
N VAL A 52 -2.00 8.32 4.21
CA VAL A 52 -3.15 7.43 4.46
C VAL A 52 -3.83 7.04 3.15
N ARG A 53 -4.14 8.02 2.29
CA ARG A 53 -4.81 7.78 1.00
C ARG A 53 -3.97 6.92 0.05
N GLN A 54 -2.65 7.13 0.01
CA GLN A 54 -1.74 6.33 -0.80
C GLN A 54 -1.69 4.88 -0.34
N VAL A 55 -1.69 4.66 0.98
CA VAL A 55 -1.72 3.31 1.57
C VAL A 55 -3.05 2.62 1.30
N GLU A 56 -4.17 3.33 1.41
CA GLU A 56 -5.49 2.79 1.02
C GLU A 56 -5.55 2.41 -0.46
N ALA A 57 -5.01 3.25 -1.34
CA ALA A 57 -4.91 2.96 -2.76
C ALA A 57 -4.07 1.71 -3.02
N LEU A 58 -2.92 1.58 -2.33
CA LEU A 58 -2.06 0.40 -2.45
C LEU A 58 -2.77 -0.88 -2.02
N VAL A 59 -3.50 -0.84 -0.90
CA VAL A 59 -4.31 -1.98 -0.43
C VAL A 59 -5.33 -2.38 -1.49
N LYS A 60 -6.04 -1.41 -2.09
CA LYS A 60 -7.03 -1.69 -3.15
C LYS A 60 -6.40 -2.31 -4.40
N VAL A 61 -5.22 -1.82 -4.81
CA VAL A 61 -4.49 -2.39 -5.96
C VAL A 61 -4.07 -3.84 -5.68
N VAL A 62 -3.57 -4.13 -4.47
CA VAL A 62 -3.22 -5.49 -4.07
C VAL A 62 -4.45 -6.39 -3.98
N GLU A 63 -5.58 -5.89 -3.46
CA GLU A 63 -6.84 -6.64 -3.48
C GLU A 63 -7.29 -6.96 -4.91
N ALA A 64 -7.13 -6.02 -5.86
CA ALA A 64 -7.41 -6.26 -7.28
C ALA A 64 -6.47 -7.32 -7.87
N LEU A 65 -5.15 -7.25 -7.57
CA LEU A 65 -4.18 -8.27 -7.98
C LEU A 65 -4.55 -9.66 -7.47
N ASN A 66 -5.02 -9.77 -6.23
CA ASN A 66 -5.43 -11.05 -5.66
C ASN A 66 -6.70 -11.62 -6.31
N ARG A 67 -7.62 -10.76 -6.75
CA ARG A 67 -8.83 -11.19 -7.48
C ARG A 67 -8.52 -11.72 -8.87
N VAL A 68 -7.55 -11.11 -9.57
CA VAL A 68 -7.20 -11.49 -10.95
C VAL A 68 -6.20 -12.65 -10.99
N GLY A 69 -5.26 -12.72 -10.04
CA GLY A 69 -4.15 -13.66 -10.10
C GLY A 69 -4.13 -14.78 -9.05
N GLY A 70 -5.08 -14.84 -8.10
CA GLY A 70 -5.18 -15.91 -7.10
C GLY A 70 -3.96 -16.09 -6.16
N LYS A 71 -2.97 -15.19 -6.17
CA LYS A 71 -1.70 -15.35 -5.45
C LYS A 71 -1.76 -14.81 -4.03
N SER A 72 -1.95 -15.70 -3.06
CA SER A 72 -1.92 -15.41 -1.62
C SER A 72 -0.63 -14.71 -1.12
N GLY A 73 0.49 -14.88 -1.83
CA GLY A 73 1.78 -14.26 -1.48
C GLY A 73 1.82 -12.73 -1.52
N VAL A 74 0.99 -12.08 -2.35
CA VAL A 74 0.99 -10.61 -2.52
C VAL A 74 0.47 -9.91 -1.25
N GLU A 75 -0.50 -10.51 -0.56
CA GLU A 75 -1.03 -9.98 0.71
C GLU A 75 0.00 -10.05 1.85
N LEU A 76 0.87 -11.06 1.82
CA LEU A 76 1.93 -11.30 2.81
C LEU A 76 3.10 -10.31 2.61
N ASP A 77 3.46 -10.04 1.35
CA ASP A 77 4.38 -8.95 0.99
C ASP A 77 3.83 -7.59 1.45
N LEU A 78 2.54 -7.32 1.18
CA LEU A 78 1.91 -6.06 1.60
C LEU A 78 1.91 -5.88 3.12
N ALA A 79 1.55 -6.91 3.89
CA ALA A 79 1.55 -6.82 5.36
C ALA A 79 2.94 -6.53 5.91
N SER A 80 3.96 -7.18 5.35
CA SER A 80 5.37 -6.99 5.73
C SER A 80 5.86 -5.59 5.37
N TYR A 81 5.52 -5.12 4.17
CA TYR A 81 5.80 -3.76 3.72
C TYR A 81 5.15 -2.71 4.63
N LEU A 82 3.86 -2.84 4.94
CA LEU A 82 3.14 -1.89 5.81
C LEU A 82 3.70 -1.86 7.24
N ALA A 83 4.09 -3.01 7.80
CA ALA A 83 4.76 -3.07 9.09
C ALA A 83 6.13 -2.34 9.06
N GLY A 84 6.89 -2.53 7.98
CA GLY A 84 8.14 -1.81 7.73
C GLY A 84 7.96 -0.31 7.52
N LEU A 85 6.81 0.14 7.01
CA LEU A 85 6.49 1.56 6.88
C LEU A 85 6.12 2.20 8.21
N GLU A 86 5.34 1.51 9.06
CA GLU A 86 4.90 2.03 10.36
C GLU A 86 6.09 2.42 11.25
N SER A 87 7.17 1.63 11.21
CA SER A 87 8.41 1.92 11.95
C SER A 87 9.19 3.12 11.40
N GLN A 88 8.97 3.49 10.14
CA GLN A 88 9.67 4.59 9.49
C GLN A 88 8.98 5.94 9.64
N ILE A 89 7.68 5.97 9.96
CA ILE A 89 6.93 7.22 10.09
C ILE A 89 7.19 7.82 11.47
N PRO A 90 7.50 9.13 11.60
CA PRO A 90 7.62 9.76 12.90
C PRO A 90 6.32 9.59 13.70
N LYS A 91 6.38 9.06 14.92
CA LYS A 91 5.21 8.65 15.74
C LYS A 91 4.09 9.69 15.81
N ARG A 92 4.44 10.98 15.88
CA ARG A 92 3.49 12.12 15.91
C ARG A 92 2.64 12.28 14.64
N PHE A 93 3.01 11.63 13.53
CA PHE A 93 2.31 11.68 12.24
C PHE A 93 1.71 10.33 11.83
N VAL A 94 1.84 9.31 12.68
CA VAL A 94 1.11 8.05 12.52
C VAL A 94 -0.33 8.30 12.95
N SER A 95 -1.24 8.34 11.98
CA SER A 95 -2.66 8.54 12.27
C SER A 95 -3.31 7.24 12.74
N ARG A 96 -4.40 7.36 13.52
CA ARG A 96 -5.22 6.19 13.90
C ARG A 96 -5.75 5.45 12.68
N GLU A 97 -6.06 6.18 11.61
CA GLU A 97 -6.50 5.60 10.33
C GLU A 97 -5.40 4.73 9.70
N PHE A 98 -4.17 5.25 9.63
CA PHE A 98 -3.03 4.49 9.12
C PHE A 98 -2.84 3.18 9.90
N THR A 99 -2.71 3.26 11.23
CA THR A 99 -2.56 2.07 12.07
C THR A 99 -3.77 1.13 11.94
N GLY A 100 -4.97 1.67 11.78
CA GLY A 100 -6.18 0.89 11.49
C GLY A 100 -6.07 0.09 10.20
N ILE A 101 -5.52 0.67 9.13
CA ILE A 101 -5.26 -0.04 7.87
C ILE A 101 -4.25 -1.17 8.07
N VAL A 102 -3.09 -0.87 8.69
CA VAL A 102 -2.03 -1.86 8.95
C VAL A 102 -2.59 -3.07 9.71
N ARG A 103 -3.32 -2.82 10.80
CA ARG A 103 -3.94 -3.87 11.63
C ARG A 103 -4.94 -4.71 10.84
N ARG A 104 -5.78 -4.08 10.00
CA ARG A 104 -6.75 -4.82 9.17
C ARG A 104 -6.04 -5.75 8.18
N VAL A 105 -4.98 -5.27 7.52
CA VAL A 105 -4.19 -6.07 6.59
C VAL A 105 -3.52 -7.24 7.31
N GLN A 106 -2.88 -6.98 8.45
CA GLN A 106 -2.26 -8.03 9.28
C GLN A 106 -3.29 -9.09 9.71
N ALA A 107 -4.46 -8.67 10.22
CA ALA A 107 -5.50 -9.60 10.65
C ALA A 107 -6.01 -10.50 9.53
N ARG A 108 -6.10 -9.99 8.29
CA ARG A 108 -6.48 -10.80 7.11
C ARG A 108 -5.42 -11.85 6.81
N VAL A 109 -4.14 -11.49 6.83
CA VAL A 109 -3.03 -12.43 6.62
C VAL A 109 -3.02 -13.50 7.72
N SER A 110 -3.22 -13.13 8.99
CA SER A 110 -3.28 -14.09 10.10
C SER A 110 -4.43 -15.08 9.97
N ARG A 111 -5.60 -14.66 9.46
CA ARG A 111 -6.75 -15.55 9.24
C ARG A 111 -6.50 -16.56 8.12
N ARG A 112 -5.79 -16.18 7.05
CA ARG A 112 -5.47 -17.09 5.93
C ARG A 112 -4.41 -18.14 6.26
N ARG A 113 -3.69 -17.97 7.37
CA ARG A 113 -2.67 -18.94 7.86
C ARG A 113 -3.24 -20.01 8.79
N ARG A 114 -4.49 -19.86 9.24
CA ARG A 114 -5.20 -20.87 10.04
C ARG A 114 -6.02 -21.76 9.12
#